data_AF-A0AAU5L6D0-F1
#
_entry.id   AF-A0AAU5L6D0-F1
#
_cell.length_a   1.000
_cell.length_b   1.000
_cell.length_c   1.000
_cell.angle_alpha   90.00
_cell.angle_beta   90.00
_cell.angle_gamma   90.00
#
_symmetry.space_group_name_H-M   'P 1'
#
loop_
_entity.id
_entity.type
_entity.pdbx_description
1 polymer ?
#
loop_
_entity_poly.entity_id
_entity_poly.type
_entity_poly.pdbx_seq_one_letter_code
_entity_poly.pdbx_strand_id
1 'polypeptide(L)'
;MAGRIDGGAPPRGAGARPVARAEATLVRHYRRLVRLAYLALPADRDRHSRVLAAHAAVQRALPSRWSRLREPAGTDEDPLYAALRLRVLRGALHPRPADRLRTPRVWGLRLFTPGGGERDAALDRELAALGAPARSAFALLAVEELTPEQAAEVLLQAGATDPGQAVDEAARLCAGPDHGLSAFDPCAVRVQPTDLLRRRRAFGASLAVAALALTGTAAALAGPGAPAPAGAPARPLAVPPGGTAPDPARLLRVAADQWQHTARIDFSAWPARGDRRDDTALLGRALAAWSSPGPRTRPEPGTPAAPPQGPPQLLFAGTVDGAAVVVLYDGGRLARWTDGPGGGLDLARADDSSVTTAGAVVLHRQGATARYLLAPWIDAADTRRIDQPDVPARALDRVDGVTAAAPGASTPGSRSSGALADCLGATVLQLRSSSTIAEKHSFLLADLGGLVPAHLSYTPPPDRTQPARQPREAVGQDALLAWARAGCAVPDGTPGVKQLNLWAFAVQQLPQNAGAASWVCLRADRWNGEGSAATAVLLPNARGPQRTGGGPGRACSRFEQDTVGWTWWRSPQGTEFLLAAGSRRVGRITAKGPDWSADRATPDHTLAVERPGRAAVTLEAVLDGGTRIAPLR
;
A
#
# COMPACT_ATOMS: atom_id res chain seq x y z
N MET A 1 9.72 -51.95 52.13
CA MET A 1 10.79 -51.82 51.11
C MET A 1 10.14 -51.97 49.74
N ALA A 2 9.95 -50.86 49.02
CA ALA A 2 9.61 -50.71 47.59
C ALA A 2 8.91 -49.36 47.40
N GLY A 3 9.68 -48.31 47.11
CA GLY A 3 9.16 -47.00 46.70
C GLY A 3 9.12 -46.92 45.18
N ARG A 4 7.94 -46.66 44.62
CA ARG A 4 7.70 -46.34 43.20
C ARG A 4 8.49 -45.10 42.81
N ILE A 5 9.23 -45.17 41.69
CA ILE A 5 9.82 -44.01 41.02
C ILE A 5 8.88 -43.63 39.88
N ASP A 6 8.32 -42.42 39.96
CA ASP A 6 7.46 -41.84 38.94
C ASP A 6 8.24 -41.56 37.65
N GLY A 7 7.73 -42.10 36.54
CA GLY A 7 8.14 -41.75 35.19
C GLY A 7 7.57 -40.38 34.80
N GLY A 8 8.37 -39.32 34.98
CA GLY A 8 8.06 -38.00 34.46
C GLY A 8 8.05 -38.00 32.92
N ALA A 9 6.91 -37.64 32.33
CA ALA A 9 6.81 -37.35 30.90
C ALA A 9 7.73 -36.17 30.53
N PRO A 10 8.43 -36.21 29.38
CA PRO A 10 9.31 -35.12 28.99
C PRO A 10 8.50 -33.84 28.71
N PRO A 11 9.03 -32.65 29.01
CA PRO A 11 8.33 -31.40 28.80
C PRO A 11 7.98 -31.20 27.32
N ARG A 12 6.70 -30.88 27.05
CA ARG A 12 6.18 -30.46 25.74
C ARG A 12 6.82 -29.13 25.33
N GLY A 13 8.04 -29.20 24.79
CA GLY A 13 8.78 -28.03 24.30
C GLY A 13 10.00 -28.36 23.43
N ALA A 14 10.44 -29.62 23.38
CA ALA A 14 11.64 -30.02 22.64
C ALA A 14 11.44 -30.15 21.12
N GLY A 15 10.21 -30.31 20.62
CA GLY A 15 9.92 -30.50 19.19
C GLY A 15 9.91 -29.21 18.35
N ALA A 16 9.77 -28.03 18.98
CA ALA A 16 9.67 -26.74 18.29
C ALA A 16 11.04 -26.09 18.02
N ARG A 17 12.07 -26.41 18.82
CA ARG A 17 13.44 -25.86 18.67
C ARG A 17 14.18 -26.34 17.42
N PRO A 18 14.03 -27.60 16.97
CA PRO A 18 14.67 -28.07 15.75
C PRO A 18 14.13 -27.32 14.52
N VAL A 19 12.82 -27.28 14.30
CA VAL A 19 12.24 -26.62 13.11
C VAL A 19 12.66 -25.14 13.02
N ALA A 20 12.62 -24.41 14.13
CA ALA A 20 13.06 -23.01 14.17
C ALA A 20 14.56 -22.83 13.81
N ARG A 21 15.42 -23.78 14.20
CA ARG A 21 16.84 -23.79 13.78
C ARG A 21 17.00 -24.09 12.29
N ALA A 22 16.21 -25.04 11.76
CA ALA A 22 16.17 -25.33 10.32
C ALA A 22 15.73 -24.11 9.51
N GLU A 23 14.71 -23.40 9.98
CA GLU A 23 14.20 -22.16 9.39
C GLU A 23 15.27 -21.08 9.41
N ALA A 24 15.96 -20.89 10.54
CA ALA A 24 17.05 -19.92 10.66
C ALA A 24 18.22 -20.23 9.72
N THR A 25 18.66 -21.50 9.64
CA THR A 25 19.71 -21.94 8.70
C THR A 25 19.26 -21.78 7.25
N LEU A 26 18.00 -22.12 6.94
CA LEU A 26 17.45 -21.93 5.60
C LEU A 26 17.41 -20.46 5.20
N VAL A 27 16.96 -19.56 6.08
CA VAL A 27 16.93 -18.11 5.81
C VAL A 27 18.34 -17.59 5.60
N ARG A 28 19.29 -17.98 6.45
CA ARG A 28 20.70 -17.58 6.36
C ARG A 28 21.32 -17.98 5.01
N HIS A 29 21.04 -19.19 4.54
CA HIS A 29 21.62 -19.72 3.31
C HIS A 29 20.64 -19.75 2.13
N TYR A 30 19.54 -19.00 2.20
CA TYR A 30 18.44 -19.09 1.22
C TYR A 30 18.92 -18.81 -0.20
N ARG A 31 19.64 -17.70 -0.39
CA ARG A 31 20.18 -17.30 -1.70
C ARG A 31 21.08 -18.38 -2.31
N ARG A 32 21.92 -19.02 -1.49
CA ARG A 32 22.83 -20.10 -1.90
C ARG A 32 22.05 -21.36 -2.31
N LEU A 33 21.10 -21.80 -1.48
CA LEU A 33 20.23 -22.96 -1.74
C LEU A 33 19.34 -22.77 -2.98
N VAL A 34 18.80 -21.57 -3.22
CA VAL A 34 17.96 -21.33 -4.41
C VAL A 34 18.83 -21.30 -5.67
N ARG A 35 20.05 -20.75 -5.61
CA ARG A 35 20.99 -20.79 -6.73
C ARG A 35 21.39 -22.23 -7.08
N LEU A 36 21.71 -23.05 -6.08
CA LEU A 36 21.93 -24.49 -6.23
C LEU A 36 20.74 -25.16 -6.94
N ALA A 37 19.52 -24.92 -6.47
CA ALA A 37 18.31 -25.49 -7.06
C ALA A 37 18.10 -25.04 -8.51
N TYR A 38 18.32 -23.75 -8.82
CA TYR A 38 18.12 -23.19 -10.14
C TYR A 38 19.05 -23.81 -11.20
N LEU A 39 20.32 -24.06 -10.85
CA LEU A 39 21.29 -24.71 -11.73
C LEU A 39 21.03 -26.21 -11.89
N ALA A 40 20.60 -26.90 -10.84
CA ALA A 40 20.27 -28.33 -10.90
C ALA A 40 18.99 -28.62 -11.71
N LEU A 41 18.02 -27.71 -11.68
CA LEU A 41 16.74 -27.89 -12.34
C LEU A 41 16.87 -27.99 -13.89
N PRO A 42 15.97 -28.74 -14.54
CA PRO A 42 15.92 -28.85 -16.00
C PRO A 42 15.92 -27.52 -16.75
N ALA A 43 16.72 -27.46 -17.82
CA ALA A 43 16.87 -26.29 -18.68
C ALA A 43 15.75 -26.15 -19.74
N ASP A 44 14.91 -27.18 -19.94
CA ASP A 44 13.72 -27.16 -20.79
C ASP A 44 12.62 -26.21 -20.27
N ARG A 45 12.68 -25.87 -18.98
CA ARG A 45 11.85 -24.81 -18.40
C ARG A 45 12.30 -23.45 -18.89
N ASP A 46 11.35 -22.64 -19.31
CA ASP A 46 11.59 -21.21 -19.51
C ASP A 46 12.12 -20.58 -18.21
N ARG A 47 12.96 -19.56 -18.33
CA ARG A 47 13.69 -18.96 -17.20
C ARG A 47 12.76 -18.56 -16.05
N HIS A 48 11.56 -18.07 -16.36
CA HIS A 48 10.58 -17.70 -15.35
C HIS A 48 10.08 -18.92 -14.56
N SER A 49 9.65 -19.99 -15.25
CA SER A 49 9.23 -21.23 -14.59
C SER A 49 10.37 -21.88 -13.78
N ARG A 50 11.61 -21.77 -14.25
CA ARG A 50 12.80 -22.29 -13.57
C ARG A 50 13.12 -21.52 -12.28
N VAL A 51 12.99 -20.19 -12.29
CA VAL A 51 13.11 -19.35 -11.08
C VAL A 51 12.06 -19.74 -10.05
N LEU A 52 10.79 -19.85 -10.44
CA LEU A 52 9.71 -20.21 -9.52
C LEU A 52 9.88 -21.63 -8.96
N ALA A 53 10.31 -22.58 -9.79
CA ALA A 53 10.58 -23.95 -9.38
C ALA A 53 11.74 -24.04 -8.38
N ALA A 54 12.80 -23.23 -8.55
CA ALA A 54 13.93 -23.18 -7.63
C ALA A 54 13.50 -22.70 -6.24
N HIS A 55 12.74 -21.61 -6.17
CA HIS A 55 12.18 -21.12 -4.89
C HIS A 55 11.25 -22.16 -4.24
N ALA A 56 10.38 -22.80 -5.02
CA ALA A 56 9.50 -23.84 -4.52
C ALA A 56 10.25 -25.09 -4.04
N ALA A 57 11.41 -25.42 -4.63
CA ALA A 57 12.25 -26.52 -4.17
C ALA A 57 12.84 -26.23 -2.78
N VAL A 58 13.38 -25.01 -2.58
CA VAL A 58 13.95 -24.60 -1.29
C VAL A 58 12.90 -24.47 -0.20
N GLN A 59 11.75 -23.86 -0.49
CA GLN A 59 10.66 -23.72 0.48
C GLN A 59 10.11 -25.09 0.95
N ARG A 60 10.08 -26.09 0.06
CA ARG A 60 9.70 -27.46 0.40
C ARG A 60 10.79 -28.25 1.13
N ALA A 61 12.01 -27.72 1.19
CA ALA A 61 13.08 -28.36 1.95
C ALA A 61 12.87 -28.23 3.47
N LEU A 62 11.97 -27.34 3.94
CA LEU A 62 11.57 -27.33 5.34
C LEU A 62 10.72 -28.55 5.68
N PRO A 63 11.11 -29.37 6.67
CA PRO A 63 10.33 -30.51 7.10
C PRO A 63 9.15 -30.06 7.97
N SER A 64 7.96 -30.62 7.76
CA SER A 64 6.81 -30.39 8.64
C SER A 64 6.89 -31.17 9.96
N ARG A 65 7.76 -32.20 10.03
CA ARG A 65 8.04 -33.00 11.23
C ARG A 65 9.52 -33.38 11.23
N TRP A 66 10.30 -32.86 12.16
CA TRP A 66 11.71 -33.24 12.31
C TRP A 66 11.84 -34.35 13.35
N SER A 67 11.79 -35.59 12.89
CA SER A 67 12.22 -36.75 13.70
C SER A 67 13.74 -36.81 13.62
N ARG A 68 14.41 -36.49 14.73
CA ARG A 68 15.83 -36.69 15.06
C ARG A 68 16.75 -36.95 13.85
N LEU A 69 17.43 -35.90 13.38
CA LEU A 69 18.61 -36.06 12.53
C LEU A 69 19.64 -36.90 13.29
N ARG A 70 20.15 -37.95 12.63
CA ARG A 70 21.43 -38.57 12.99
C ARG A 70 22.48 -37.53 12.59
N GLU A 71 23.14 -36.91 13.57
CA GLU A 71 24.26 -36.02 13.27
C GLU A 71 25.33 -36.83 12.51
N PRO A 72 25.73 -36.39 11.30
CA PRO A 72 26.91 -36.96 10.65
C PRO A 72 28.11 -36.62 11.54
N ALA A 73 28.90 -37.64 11.89
CA ALA A 73 30.16 -37.41 12.59
C ALA A 73 31.21 -36.94 11.56
N GLY A 74 31.75 -35.73 11.74
CA GLY A 74 33.06 -35.38 11.19
C GLY A 74 33.11 -34.55 9.91
N THR A 75 32.39 -33.43 9.81
CA THR A 75 32.73 -32.36 8.85
C THR A 75 32.70 -30.99 9.53
N ASP A 76 33.51 -30.05 9.05
CA ASP A 76 33.56 -28.64 9.48
C ASP A 76 32.32 -27.83 9.00
N GLU A 77 31.30 -28.51 8.45
CA GLU A 77 30.11 -27.94 7.83
C GLU A 77 28.88 -28.02 8.75
N ASP A 78 28.03 -26.99 8.77
CA ASP A 78 26.77 -26.99 9.53
C ASP A 78 25.87 -28.18 9.09
N PRO A 79 25.61 -29.16 9.98
CA PRO A 79 24.87 -30.36 9.63
C PRO A 79 23.41 -30.06 9.21
N LEU A 80 22.84 -28.94 9.66
CA LEU A 80 21.50 -28.50 9.23
C LEU A 80 21.52 -27.98 7.80
N TYR A 81 22.58 -27.27 7.42
CA TYR A 81 22.77 -26.79 6.06
C TYR A 81 22.98 -27.96 5.09
N ALA A 82 23.85 -28.91 5.43
CA ALA A 82 24.08 -30.12 4.63
C ALA A 82 22.78 -30.91 4.41
N ALA A 83 21.95 -31.07 5.45
CA ALA A 83 20.66 -31.73 5.36
C ALA A 83 19.65 -30.99 4.45
N LEU A 84 19.64 -29.65 4.50
CA LEU A 84 18.82 -28.82 3.62
C LEU A 84 19.28 -28.92 2.16
N ARG A 85 20.60 -28.81 1.90
CA ARG A 85 21.22 -29.00 0.58
C ARG A 85 20.80 -30.32 -0.05
N LEU A 86 20.94 -31.42 0.70
CA LEU A 86 20.58 -32.75 0.23
C LEU A 86 19.09 -32.85 -0.15
N ARG A 87 18.19 -32.26 0.65
CA ARG A 87 16.75 -32.29 0.37
C ARG A 87 16.36 -31.44 -0.83
N VAL A 88 17.02 -30.30 -1.03
CA VAL A 88 16.85 -29.46 -2.22
C VAL A 88 17.25 -30.25 -3.47
N LEU A 89 18.40 -30.91 -3.45
CA LEU A 89 18.88 -31.72 -4.58
C LEU A 89 17.98 -32.91 -4.91
N ARG A 90 17.51 -33.65 -3.90
CA ARG A 90 16.50 -34.72 -4.12
C ARG A 90 15.24 -34.19 -4.82
N GLY A 91 14.80 -32.99 -4.46
CA GLY A 91 13.66 -32.34 -5.11
C GLY A 91 13.93 -31.91 -6.56
N ALA A 92 15.19 -31.60 -6.90
CA ALA A 92 15.60 -31.23 -8.25
C ALA A 92 15.81 -32.46 -9.16
N LEU A 93 16.38 -33.54 -8.63
CA LEU A 93 16.61 -34.81 -9.36
C LEU A 93 15.32 -35.60 -9.59
N HIS A 94 14.37 -35.53 -8.66
CA HIS A 94 13.09 -36.22 -8.75
C HIS A 94 11.92 -35.22 -8.72
N PRO A 95 11.72 -34.43 -9.79
CA PRO A 95 10.66 -33.45 -9.84
C PRO A 95 9.29 -34.14 -9.82
N ARG A 96 8.47 -33.87 -8.80
CA ARG A 96 7.09 -34.36 -8.75
C ARG A 96 6.21 -33.63 -9.79
N PRO A 97 5.27 -34.33 -10.46
CA PRO A 97 4.39 -33.73 -11.48
C PRO A 97 3.61 -32.53 -10.92
N ALA A 98 3.34 -31.56 -11.82
CA ALA A 98 2.97 -30.18 -11.49
C ALA A 98 1.55 -30.00 -10.90
N ASP A 99 0.74 -31.05 -10.82
CA ASP A 99 -0.72 -30.97 -10.57
C ASP A 99 -1.14 -30.50 -9.16
N ARG A 100 -0.21 -30.22 -8.26
CA ARG A 100 -0.51 -29.76 -6.89
C ARG A 100 0.45 -28.71 -6.34
N LEU A 101 1.07 -27.90 -7.19
CA LEU A 101 2.01 -26.88 -6.69
C LEU A 101 1.34 -25.52 -6.41
N ARG A 102 1.40 -25.10 -5.15
CA ARG A 102 1.34 -23.69 -4.74
C ARG A 102 2.68 -23.01 -5.06
N THR A 103 3.00 -22.86 -6.34
CA THR A 103 4.11 -21.99 -6.74
C THR A 103 3.75 -20.53 -6.44
N PRO A 104 4.73 -19.64 -6.19
CA PRO A 104 4.47 -18.21 -6.14
C PRO A 104 3.84 -17.79 -7.49
N ARG A 105 2.59 -17.35 -7.47
CA ARG A 105 1.90 -16.89 -8.68
C ARG A 105 2.26 -15.43 -8.92
N VAL A 106 3.05 -15.17 -9.96
CA VAL A 106 3.29 -13.81 -10.43
C VAL A 106 2.36 -13.55 -11.61
N TRP A 107 1.35 -12.71 -11.41
CA TRP A 107 0.38 -12.39 -12.46
C TRP A 107 0.84 -11.16 -13.27
N GLY A 108 0.87 -11.29 -14.59
CA GLY A 108 1.20 -10.18 -15.51
C GLY A 108 2.68 -9.82 -15.63
N LEU A 109 3.58 -10.53 -14.94
CA LEU A 109 5.02 -10.28 -14.98
C LEU A 109 5.81 -11.60 -15.18
N ARG A 110 6.93 -11.53 -15.90
CA ARG A 110 7.92 -12.59 -16.06
C ARG A 110 9.18 -12.23 -15.28
N LEU A 111 9.78 -13.26 -14.66
CA LEU A 111 11.01 -13.14 -13.87
C LEU A 111 12.18 -13.69 -14.67
N PHE A 112 13.29 -12.97 -14.69
CA PHE A 112 14.54 -13.37 -15.32
C PHE A 112 15.70 -13.12 -14.36
N THR A 113 16.72 -13.96 -14.35
CA THR A 113 17.96 -13.67 -13.62
C THR A 113 18.69 -12.48 -14.29
N PRO A 114 19.64 -11.80 -13.61
CA PRO A 114 20.27 -10.59 -14.13
C PRO A 114 21.12 -10.82 -15.38
N GLY A 115 21.50 -12.08 -15.63
CA GLY A 115 22.35 -12.52 -16.73
C GLY A 115 21.71 -12.42 -18.11
N GLY A 116 22.56 -12.24 -19.12
CA GLY A 116 22.14 -12.05 -20.51
C GLY A 116 23.25 -11.69 -21.49
N GLY A 117 24.52 -11.74 -21.06
CA GLY A 117 25.65 -11.61 -21.98
C GLY A 117 25.88 -12.91 -22.76
N GLU A 118 26.73 -12.84 -23.81
CA GLU A 118 27.05 -14.00 -24.64
C GLU A 118 27.68 -15.16 -23.86
N ARG A 119 28.48 -14.85 -22.84
CA ARG A 119 29.09 -15.85 -21.93
C ARG A 119 28.05 -16.58 -21.08
N ASP A 120 27.09 -15.84 -20.50
CA ASP A 120 25.98 -16.43 -19.74
C ASP A 120 25.11 -17.34 -20.64
N ALA A 121 24.89 -16.94 -21.89
CA ALA A 121 24.15 -17.73 -22.86
C ALA A 121 24.92 -18.98 -23.33
N ALA A 122 26.25 -18.93 -23.38
CA ALA A 122 27.08 -20.11 -23.63
C ALA A 122 26.95 -21.12 -22.48
N LEU A 123 27.12 -20.69 -21.23
CA LEU A 123 26.97 -21.58 -20.08
C LEU A 123 25.55 -22.16 -19.94
N ASP A 124 24.50 -21.36 -20.17
CA ASP A 124 23.11 -21.86 -20.14
C ASP A 124 22.87 -22.95 -21.21
N ARG A 125 23.54 -22.87 -22.38
CA ARG A 125 23.50 -23.91 -23.43
C ARG A 125 24.28 -25.17 -23.04
N GLU A 126 25.47 -25.00 -22.46
CA GLU A 126 26.29 -26.13 -22.01
C GLU A 126 25.60 -26.89 -20.86
N LEU A 127 25.03 -26.17 -19.89
CA LEU A 127 24.22 -26.78 -18.81
C LEU A 127 22.95 -27.46 -19.35
N ALA A 128 22.34 -26.91 -20.40
CA ALA A 128 21.17 -27.52 -21.03
C ALA A 128 21.49 -28.86 -21.72
N ALA A 129 22.73 -29.07 -22.17
CA ALA A 129 23.18 -30.32 -22.78
C ALA A 129 23.47 -31.44 -21.75
N LEU A 130 23.67 -31.08 -20.47
CA LEU A 130 23.94 -32.03 -19.40
C LEU A 130 22.67 -32.76 -18.91
N GLY A 131 22.86 -33.95 -18.35
CA GLY A 131 21.83 -34.65 -17.58
C GLY A 131 21.53 -33.98 -16.23
N ALA A 132 20.41 -34.33 -15.58
CA ALA A 132 20.06 -33.79 -14.26
C ALA A 132 21.09 -34.09 -13.15
N PRO A 133 21.69 -35.29 -13.09
CA PRO A 133 22.80 -35.56 -12.17
C PRO A 133 24.03 -34.67 -12.42
N ALA A 134 24.45 -34.51 -13.68
CA ALA A 134 25.61 -33.68 -14.04
C ALA A 134 25.40 -32.18 -13.78
N ARG A 135 24.19 -31.64 -14.03
CA ARG A 135 23.86 -30.26 -13.61
C ARG A 135 23.89 -30.08 -12.08
N SER A 136 23.45 -31.09 -11.34
CA SER A 136 23.49 -31.07 -9.88
C SER A 136 24.93 -31.13 -9.38
N ALA A 137 25.79 -31.93 -10.02
CA ALA A 137 27.23 -31.99 -9.78
C ALA A 137 27.89 -30.63 -10.05
N PHE A 138 27.57 -29.98 -11.18
CA PHE A 138 28.07 -28.64 -11.50
C PHE A 138 27.70 -27.63 -10.41
N ALA A 139 26.47 -27.65 -9.93
CA ALA A 139 26.04 -26.74 -8.86
C ALA A 139 26.76 -27.03 -7.52
N LEU A 140 27.09 -28.29 -7.21
CA LEU A 140 27.87 -28.65 -6.02
C LEU A 140 29.34 -28.18 -6.12
N LEU A 141 29.95 -28.32 -7.30
CA LEU A 141 31.33 -27.87 -7.51
C LEU A 141 31.43 -26.35 -7.57
N ALA A 142 30.52 -25.69 -8.28
CA ALA A 142 30.62 -24.27 -8.61
C ALA A 142 29.96 -23.34 -7.58
N VAL A 143 28.89 -23.77 -6.89
CA VAL A 143 28.17 -22.94 -5.88
C VAL A 143 28.49 -23.37 -4.45
N GLU A 144 28.62 -24.68 -4.23
CA GLU A 144 28.93 -25.23 -2.91
C GLU A 144 30.43 -25.34 -2.66
N GLU A 145 31.25 -25.23 -3.72
CA GLU A 145 32.73 -25.33 -3.67
C GLU A 145 33.21 -26.64 -3.05
N LEU A 146 32.42 -27.71 -3.24
CA LEU A 146 32.77 -29.05 -2.77
C LEU A 146 33.86 -29.68 -3.65
N THR A 147 34.65 -30.58 -3.07
CA THR A 147 35.56 -31.40 -3.86
C THR A 147 34.77 -32.40 -4.71
N PRO A 148 35.35 -32.93 -5.81
CA PRO A 148 34.72 -33.97 -6.63
C PRO A 148 34.22 -35.17 -5.80
N GLU A 149 34.98 -35.59 -4.80
CA GLU A 149 34.64 -36.71 -3.92
C GLU A 149 33.42 -36.39 -3.04
N GLN A 150 33.39 -35.19 -2.44
CA GLN A 150 32.27 -34.71 -1.64
C GLN A 150 31.00 -34.53 -2.48
N ALA A 151 31.15 -34.02 -3.71
CA ALA A 151 30.03 -33.89 -4.64
C ALA A 151 29.45 -35.25 -5.03
N ALA A 152 30.30 -36.23 -5.32
CA ALA A 152 29.88 -37.60 -5.63
C ALA A 152 29.12 -38.24 -4.45
N GLU A 153 29.59 -38.05 -3.22
CA GLU A 153 28.90 -38.54 -2.02
C GLU A 153 27.50 -37.91 -1.86
N VAL A 154 27.39 -36.59 -2.01
CA VAL A 154 26.10 -35.89 -1.92
C VAL A 154 25.12 -36.35 -3.01
N LEU A 155 25.60 -36.56 -4.24
CA LEU A 155 24.76 -37.06 -5.35
C LEU A 155 24.30 -38.49 -5.12
N LEU A 156 25.18 -39.35 -4.60
CA LEU A 156 24.82 -40.71 -4.20
C LEU A 156 23.71 -40.69 -3.14
N GLN A 157 23.86 -39.86 -2.10
CA GLN A 157 22.83 -39.69 -1.08
C GLN A 157 21.54 -39.08 -1.63
N ALA A 158 21.61 -38.29 -2.71
CA ALA A 158 20.47 -37.67 -3.37
C ALA A 158 19.74 -38.64 -4.32
N GLY A 159 20.29 -39.81 -4.60
CA GLY A 159 19.68 -40.85 -5.45
C GLY A 159 20.12 -40.82 -6.92
N ALA A 160 21.27 -40.22 -7.23
CA ALA A 160 21.84 -40.27 -8.58
C ALA A 160 22.36 -41.69 -8.91
N THR A 161 22.08 -42.17 -10.13
CA THR A 161 22.43 -43.53 -10.56
C THR A 161 23.93 -43.72 -10.80
N ASP A 162 24.61 -42.70 -11.35
CA ASP A 162 26.07 -42.69 -11.56
C ASP A 162 26.66 -41.34 -11.12
N PRO A 163 26.98 -41.17 -9.82
CA PRO A 163 27.50 -39.91 -9.30
C PRO A 163 28.91 -39.60 -9.81
N GLY A 164 29.73 -40.61 -10.10
CA GLY A 164 31.10 -40.43 -10.59
C GLY A 164 31.12 -39.82 -11.98
N GLN A 165 30.38 -40.44 -12.92
CA GLN A 165 30.25 -39.91 -14.27
C GLN A 165 29.65 -38.48 -14.28
N ALA A 166 28.65 -38.22 -13.44
CA ALA A 166 28.04 -36.90 -13.31
C ALA A 166 29.03 -35.83 -12.83
N VAL A 167 29.92 -36.17 -11.89
CA VAL A 167 30.98 -35.28 -11.41
C VAL A 167 32.04 -35.05 -12.48
N ASP A 168 32.46 -36.09 -13.21
CA ASP A 168 33.42 -35.96 -14.31
C ASP A 168 32.90 -35.06 -15.44
N GLU A 169 31.62 -35.22 -15.80
CA GLU A 169 30.94 -34.36 -16.78
C GLU A 169 30.89 -32.90 -16.32
N ALA A 170 30.58 -32.66 -15.05
CA ALA A 170 30.54 -31.32 -14.48
C ALA A 170 31.92 -30.68 -14.34
N ALA A 171 32.93 -31.45 -13.94
CA ALA A 171 34.30 -30.97 -13.75
C ALA A 171 34.90 -30.46 -15.07
N ARG A 172 34.59 -31.11 -16.21
CA ARG A 172 34.97 -30.61 -17.54
C ARG A 172 34.41 -29.22 -17.85
N LEU A 173 33.20 -28.92 -17.36
CA LEU A 173 32.57 -27.61 -17.53
C LEU A 173 33.15 -26.56 -16.58
N CYS A 174 33.47 -26.95 -15.35
CA CYS A 174 34.13 -26.09 -14.36
C CYS A 174 35.58 -25.74 -14.72
N ALA A 175 36.28 -26.60 -15.47
CA ALA A 175 37.64 -26.36 -15.96
C ALA A 175 37.73 -25.37 -17.14
N GLY A 176 36.59 -24.89 -17.66
CA GLY A 176 36.50 -23.87 -18.70
C GLY A 176 36.82 -22.45 -18.21
N PRO A 177 36.50 -21.41 -19.02
CA PRO A 177 36.66 -20.02 -18.63
C PRO A 177 35.90 -19.69 -17.33
N ASP A 178 36.40 -18.77 -16.50
CA ASP A 178 35.72 -18.35 -15.28
C ASP A 178 34.30 -17.83 -15.59
N HIS A 179 33.31 -18.55 -15.05
CA HIS A 179 31.90 -18.28 -15.30
C HIS A 179 31.34 -17.43 -14.17
N GLY A 180 30.93 -16.20 -14.47
CA GLY A 180 30.27 -15.32 -13.50
C GLY A 180 28.93 -15.87 -13.01
N LEU A 181 28.93 -16.69 -11.95
CA LEU A 181 27.70 -17.31 -11.38
C LEU A 181 26.70 -16.28 -10.82
N SER A 182 27.10 -15.01 -10.67
CA SER A 182 26.21 -13.90 -10.34
C SER A 182 25.08 -13.71 -11.37
N ALA A 183 25.29 -14.12 -12.62
CA ALA A 183 24.29 -14.08 -13.69
C ALA A 183 23.14 -15.08 -13.50
N PHE A 184 23.37 -16.13 -12.71
CA PHE A 184 22.43 -17.24 -12.45
C PHE A 184 21.80 -17.14 -11.06
N ASP A 185 21.56 -15.90 -10.61
CA ASP A 185 21.00 -15.63 -9.29
C ASP A 185 19.47 -15.46 -9.33
N PRO A 186 18.69 -16.46 -8.86
CA PRO A 186 17.23 -16.38 -8.82
C PRO A 186 16.71 -15.43 -7.73
N CYS A 187 17.54 -14.96 -6.79
CA CYS A 187 17.15 -13.98 -5.78
C CYS A 187 17.35 -12.52 -6.25
N ALA A 188 18.12 -12.31 -7.33
CA ALA A 188 18.27 -11.01 -7.98
C ALA A 188 17.52 -11.05 -9.32
N VAL A 189 16.20 -10.81 -9.33
CA VAL A 189 15.40 -10.95 -10.56
C VAL A 189 15.14 -9.62 -11.25
N ARG A 190 15.25 -9.61 -12.58
CA ARG A 190 14.66 -8.61 -13.45
C ARG A 190 13.22 -8.99 -13.72
N VAL A 191 12.34 -8.01 -13.62
CA VAL A 191 10.91 -8.18 -13.84
C VAL A 191 10.56 -7.52 -15.16
N GLN A 192 9.89 -8.26 -16.05
CA GLN A 192 9.41 -7.74 -17.33
C GLN A 192 7.90 -8.01 -17.47
N PRO A 193 7.14 -7.17 -18.19
CA PRO A 193 5.75 -7.46 -18.47
C PRO A 193 5.60 -8.76 -19.28
N THR A 194 4.57 -9.56 -18.99
CA THR A 194 4.16 -10.63 -19.90
C THR A 194 3.76 -10.01 -21.24
N ASP A 195 4.18 -10.61 -22.36
CA ASP A 195 3.94 -10.13 -23.73
C ASP A 195 2.57 -9.44 -23.90
N LEU A 196 2.61 -8.11 -23.84
CA LEU A 196 1.43 -7.25 -23.85
C LEU A 196 0.72 -7.30 -25.22
N LEU A 197 1.44 -7.66 -26.28
CA LEU A 197 0.91 -7.77 -27.64
C LEU A 197 0.07 -9.03 -27.80
N ARG A 198 0.47 -10.14 -27.16
CA ARG A 198 -0.30 -11.40 -27.17
C ARG A 198 -1.63 -11.26 -26.43
N ARG A 199 -1.67 -10.48 -25.34
CA ARG A 199 -2.90 -10.21 -24.58
C ARG A 199 -3.87 -9.33 -25.36
N ARG A 200 -3.37 -8.33 -26.11
CA ARG A 200 -4.20 -7.50 -27.00
C ARG A 200 -4.80 -8.30 -28.15
N ARG A 201 -4.05 -9.27 -28.69
CA ARG A 201 -4.52 -10.19 -29.75
C ARG A 201 -5.51 -11.23 -29.22
N ALA A 202 -5.31 -11.76 -28.00
CA ALA A 202 -6.23 -12.71 -27.38
C ALA A 202 -7.57 -12.07 -26.92
N PHE A 203 -7.53 -10.82 -26.45
CA PHE A 203 -8.75 -10.04 -26.17
C PHE A 203 -9.49 -9.62 -27.45
N GLY A 204 -8.76 -9.36 -28.54
CA GLY A 204 -9.38 -9.08 -29.85
C GLY A 204 -10.08 -10.29 -30.47
N ALA A 205 -9.52 -11.49 -30.31
CA ALA A 205 -10.10 -12.73 -30.85
C ALA A 205 -11.37 -13.18 -30.11
N SER A 206 -11.46 -12.93 -28.80
CA SER A 206 -12.64 -13.29 -27.99
C SER A 206 -13.85 -12.38 -28.23
N LEU A 207 -13.63 -11.12 -28.59
CA LEU A 207 -14.70 -10.19 -29.00
C LEU A 207 -15.29 -10.51 -30.39
N ALA A 208 -14.49 -11.04 -31.31
CA ALA A 208 -14.96 -11.43 -32.65
C ALA A 208 -15.88 -12.67 -32.61
N VAL A 209 -15.61 -13.63 -31.72
CA VAL A 209 -16.46 -14.83 -31.56
C VAL A 209 -17.80 -14.50 -30.88
N ALA A 210 -17.81 -13.56 -29.93
CA ALA A 210 -19.04 -13.11 -29.28
C ALA A 210 -19.97 -12.30 -30.22
N ALA A 211 -19.39 -11.51 -31.14
CA ALA A 211 -20.16 -10.76 -32.13
C ALA A 211 -20.81 -11.68 -33.18
N LEU A 212 -20.13 -12.75 -33.61
CA LEU A 212 -20.66 -13.72 -34.57
C LEU A 212 -21.75 -14.63 -33.96
N ALA A 213 -21.68 -14.92 -32.66
CA ALA A 213 -22.72 -15.69 -31.95
C ALA A 213 -24.03 -14.90 -31.79
N LEU A 214 -23.97 -13.57 -31.67
CA LEU A 214 -25.15 -12.71 -31.54
C LEU A 214 -25.84 -12.40 -32.89
N THR A 215 -25.12 -12.49 -34.01
CA THR A 215 -25.72 -12.33 -35.35
C THR A 215 -26.36 -13.62 -35.89
N GLY A 216 -25.98 -14.80 -35.37
CA GLY A 216 -26.54 -16.08 -35.81
C GLY A 216 -27.96 -16.38 -35.30
N THR A 217 -28.35 -15.85 -34.13
CA THR A 217 -29.68 -16.07 -33.54
C THR A 217 -30.74 -15.05 -33.94
N ALA A 218 -30.36 -13.93 -34.59
CA ALA A 218 -31.31 -12.89 -35.02
C ALA A 218 -31.87 -13.11 -36.44
N ALA A 219 -31.28 -14.01 -37.23
CA ALA A 219 -31.72 -14.26 -38.61
C ALA A 219 -32.90 -15.26 -38.74
N ALA A 220 -33.42 -15.79 -37.63
CA ALA A 220 -34.51 -16.77 -37.66
C ALA A 220 -35.92 -16.20 -37.43
N LEU A 221 -36.09 -14.89 -37.14
CA LEU A 221 -37.39 -14.35 -36.71
C LEU A 221 -37.82 -13.00 -37.32
N ALA A 222 -37.28 -12.59 -38.47
CA ALA A 222 -37.76 -11.39 -39.16
C ALA A 222 -38.44 -11.71 -40.50
N GLY A 223 -39.78 -11.77 -40.48
CA GLY A 223 -40.61 -11.62 -41.69
C GLY A 223 -40.57 -10.18 -42.23
N PRO A 224 -41.00 -9.94 -43.48
CA PRO A 224 -40.65 -8.72 -44.21
C PRO A 224 -41.59 -7.54 -43.88
N GLY A 225 -40.96 -6.37 -43.66
CA GLY A 225 -41.36 -5.10 -44.27
C GLY A 225 -42.29 -4.16 -43.50
N ALA A 226 -41.77 -2.96 -43.17
CA ALA A 226 -42.35 -1.66 -43.54
C ALA A 226 -41.39 -0.51 -43.12
N PRO A 227 -41.30 0.60 -43.88
CA PRO A 227 -40.26 1.60 -43.71
C PRO A 227 -40.57 2.63 -42.61
N ALA A 228 -39.50 3.16 -42.00
CA ALA A 228 -39.53 4.18 -40.97
C ALA A 228 -39.83 5.59 -41.53
N PRO A 229 -40.47 6.48 -40.75
CA PRO A 229 -40.29 7.91 -40.89
C PRO A 229 -39.29 8.46 -39.86
N ALA A 230 -38.56 9.47 -40.31
CA ALA A 230 -37.48 10.13 -39.61
C ALA A 230 -37.96 11.15 -38.56
N GLY A 231 -37.11 11.34 -37.54
CA GLY A 231 -36.82 12.66 -36.97
C GLY A 231 -37.83 13.28 -36.00
N ALA A 232 -37.67 13.01 -34.71
CA ALA A 232 -38.08 13.92 -33.64
C ALA A 232 -37.08 13.85 -32.47
N PRO A 233 -36.74 14.97 -31.82
CA PRO A 233 -35.73 15.01 -30.75
C PRO A 233 -36.19 14.19 -29.55
N ALA A 234 -35.31 13.33 -29.05
CA ALA A 234 -35.57 12.50 -27.88
C ALA A 234 -35.81 13.36 -26.65
N ARG A 235 -37.08 13.45 -26.24
CA ARG A 235 -37.47 13.84 -24.88
C ARG A 235 -36.84 12.85 -23.89
N PRO A 236 -36.27 13.28 -22.75
CA PRO A 236 -35.80 12.35 -21.74
C PRO A 236 -36.99 11.49 -21.29
N LEU A 237 -36.86 10.17 -21.44
CA LEU A 237 -37.82 9.23 -20.87
C LEU A 237 -37.84 9.45 -19.36
N ALA A 238 -38.96 9.96 -18.86
CA ALA A 238 -39.26 9.89 -17.45
C ALA A 238 -39.33 8.42 -17.05
N VAL A 239 -38.40 7.99 -16.20
CA VAL A 239 -38.48 6.69 -15.51
C VAL A 239 -39.75 6.72 -14.65
N PRO A 240 -40.68 5.76 -14.77
CA PRO A 240 -41.87 5.75 -13.94
C PRO A 240 -41.47 5.54 -12.47
N PRO A 241 -42.19 6.13 -11.48
CA PRO A 241 -41.95 5.86 -10.07
C PRO A 241 -42.51 4.48 -9.73
N GLY A 242 -41.77 3.43 -10.11
CA GLY A 242 -42.06 2.04 -9.75
C GLY A 242 -41.19 1.63 -8.58
N GLY A 243 -41.47 2.13 -7.38
CA GLY A 243 -40.75 1.74 -6.17
C GLY A 243 -41.58 0.81 -5.31
N THR A 244 -41.38 -0.50 -5.43
CA THR A 244 -41.72 -1.42 -4.34
C THR A 244 -41.09 -0.88 -3.06
N ALA A 245 -41.82 -0.90 -1.93
CA ALA A 245 -41.29 -0.41 -0.66
C ALA A 245 -39.91 -1.05 -0.39
N PRO A 246 -38.92 -0.26 0.06
CA PRO A 246 -37.59 -0.77 0.31
C PRO A 246 -37.63 -1.92 1.32
N ASP A 247 -37.18 -3.10 0.90
CA ASP A 247 -37.23 -4.33 1.69
C ASP A 247 -35.93 -4.52 2.48
N PRO A 248 -35.95 -4.37 3.83
CA PRO A 248 -34.77 -4.57 4.67
C PRO A 248 -34.23 -6.01 4.63
N ALA A 249 -35.04 -7.00 4.22
CA ALA A 249 -34.56 -8.39 4.06
C ALA A 249 -33.57 -8.54 2.90
N ARG A 250 -33.53 -7.58 1.97
CA ARG A 250 -32.60 -7.57 0.83
C ARG A 250 -31.25 -6.92 1.14
N LEU A 251 -31.06 -6.36 2.33
CA LEU A 251 -29.77 -5.78 2.74
C LEU A 251 -28.67 -6.84 2.69
N LEU A 252 -27.55 -6.50 2.06
CA LEU A 252 -26.40 -7.40 1.98
C LEU A 252 -25.72 -7.48 3.35
N ARG A 253 -25.32 -8.69 3.76
CA ARG A 253 -24.58 -8.95 4.98
C ARG A 253 -23.32 -9.74 4.64
N VAL A 254 -22.20 -9.26 5.14
CA VAL A 254 -20.89 -9.86 4.92
C VAL A 254 -20.53 -10.75 6.11
N ALA A 255 -19.91 -11.91 5.84
CA ALA A 255 -19.44 -12.82 6.86
C ALA A 255 -18.40 -12.15 7.78
N ALA A 256 -18.41 -12.49 9.07
CA ALA A 256 -17.56 -11.83 10.08
C ALA A 256 -16.05 -11.97 9.83
N ASP A 257 -15.64 -13.05 9.17
CA ASP A 257 -14.27 -13.41 8.82
C ASP A 257 -13.90 -13.07 7.36
N GLN A 258 -14.82 -12.52 6.55
CA GLN A 258 -14.58 -12.23 5.14
C GLN A 258 -13.32 -11.39 4.92
N TRP A 259 -13.07 -10.41 5.79
CA TRP A 259 -11.89 -9.55 5.73
C TRP A 259 -10.57 -10.31 5.85
N GLN A 260 -10.56 -11.53 6.42
CA GLN A 260 -9.37 -12.38 6.52
C GLN A 260 -9.09 -13.16 5.23
N HIS A 261 -10.07 -13.22 4.32
CA HIS A 261 -10.06 -14.11 3.16
C HIS A 261 -10.19 -13.36 1.82
N THR A 262 -10.19 -12.03 1.86
CA THR A 262 -10.30 -11.16 0.69
C THR A 262 -9.02 -10.37 0.44
N ALA A 263 -8.74 -10.05 -0.81
CA ALA A 263 -7.72 -9.08 -1.19
C ALA A 263 -8.24 -7.64 -1.17
N ARG A 264 -9.55 -7.44 -1.02
CA ARG A 264 -10.20 -6.13 -0.90
C ARG A 264 -10.50 -5.84 0.57
N ILE A 265 -9.56 -5.16 1.22
CA ILE A 265 -9.66 -4.75 2.63
C ILE A 265 -10.19 -3.31 2.66
N ASP A 266 -11.49 -3.18 2.44
CA ASP A 266 -12.23 -1.92 2.38
C ASP A 266 -13.66 -2.11 2.97
N PHE A 267 -14.57 -1.15 2.79
CA PHE A 267 -15.94 -1.24 3.32
C PHE A 267 -16.72 -2.47 2.83
N SER A 268 -16.39 -3.04 1.67
CA SER A 268 -17.02 -4.27 1.18
C SER A 268 -16.71 -5.50 2.03
N ALA A 269 -15.69 -5.43 2.89
CA ALA A 269 -15.31 -6.51 3.80
C ALA A 269 -15.82 -6.31 5.24
N TRP A 270 -16.61 -5.27 5.50
CA TRP A 270 -17.15 -4.97 6.83
C TRP A 270 -18.39 -5.82 7.15
N PRO A 271 -18.39 -6.62 8.23
CA PRO A 271 -19.59 -7.32 8.67
C PRO A 271 -20.58 -6.38 9.35
N ALA A 272 -21.86 -6.77 9.36
CA ALA A 272 -22.89 -6.05 10.09
C ALA A 272 -22.66 -6.18 11.62
N ARG A 273 -22.59 -5.05 12.33
CA ARG A 273 -22.39 -4.98 13.79
C ARG A 273 -23.46 -4.14 14.48
N GLY A 274 -23.49 -4.19 15.82
CA GLY A 274 -24.45 -3.48 16.67
C GLY A 274 -25.63 -4.35 17.13
N ASP A 275 -26.30 -3.89 18.18
CA ASP A 275 -27.38 -4.58 18.91
C ASP A 275 -28.73 -4.57 18.19
N ARG A 276 -28.90 -3.71 17.18
CA ARG A 276 -30.15 -3.54 16.41
C ARG A 276 -30.03 -4.02 14.95
N ARG A 277 -29.01 -4.81 14.63
CA ARG A 277 -28.77 -5.34 13.27
C ARG A 277 -29.90 -6.20 12.71
N ASP A 278 -30.83 -6.67 13.54
CA ASP A 278 -31.96 -7.51 13.12
C ASP A 278 -33.32 -6.80 13.31
N ASP A 279 -33.31 -5.51 13.72
CA ASP A 279 -34.51 -4.66 13.84
C ASP A 279 -34.98 -4.22 12.44
N THR A 280 -35.84 -5.03 11.82
CA THR A 280 -36.34 -4.80 10.46
C THR A 280 -37.10 -3.49 10.33
N ALA A 281 -37.78 -3.03 11.39
CA ALA A 281 -38.50 -1.76 11.37
C ALA A 281 -37.54 -0.57 11.32
N LEU A 282 -36.47 -0.59 12.12
CA LEU A 282 -35.40 0.41 12.09
C LEU A 282 -34.69 0.43 10.74
N LEU A 283 -34.30 -0.74 10.25
CA LEU A 283 -33.60 -0.89 8.96
C LEU A 283 -34.47 -0.43 7.79
N GLY A 284 -35.77 -0.73 7.82
CA GLY A 284 -36.74 -0.26 6.82
C GLY A 284 -36.84 1.26 6.77
N ARG A 285 -36.87 1.94 7.92
CA ARG A 285 -36.87 3.43 7.98
C ARG A 285 -35.58 4.02 7.43
N ALA A 286 -34.42 3.45 7.80
CA ALA A 286 -33.12 3.90 7.30
C ALA A 286 -33.01 3.73 5.77
N LEU A 287 -33.44 2.58 5.25
CA LEU A 287 -33.42 2.30 3.81
C LEU A 287 -34.41 3.22 3.06
N ALA A 288 -35.62 3.42 3.60
CA ALA A 288 -36.58 4.35 3.03
C ALA A 288 -36.05 5.79 2.96
N ALA A 289 -35.36 6.25 4.01
CA ALA A 289 -34.75 7.57 4.03
C ALA A 289 -33.70 7.76 2.92
N TRP A 290 -32.95 6.69 2.57
CA TRP A 290 -31.98 6.75 1.48
C TRP A 290 -32.63 6.55 0.10
N SER A 291 -33.63 5.68 -0.01
CA SER A 291 -34.39 5.47 -1.25
C SER A 291 -35.22 6.68 -1.66
N SER A 292 -35.62 7.51 -0.70
CA SER A 292 -36.35 8.76 -0.93
C SER A 292 -35.77 9.88 -0.06
N PRO A 293 -34.62 10.46 -0.48
CA PRO A 293 -33.94 11.51 0.26
C PRO A 293 -34.86 12.71 0.51
N GLY A 294 -34.99 13.11 1.78
CA GLY A 294 -35.85 14.22 2.19
C GLY A 294 -35.07 15.47 2.62
N PRO A 295 -35.75 16.48 3.19
CA PRO A 295 -35.12 17.72 3.67
C PRO A 295 -34.05 17.53 4.76
N ARG A 296 -34.06 16.38 5.45
CA ARG A 296 -33.07 16.03 6.49
C ARG A 296 -31.91 15.18 5.96
N THR A 297 -31.74 15.12 4.64
CA THR A 297 -30.58 14.49 4.00
C THR A 297 -29.45 15.51 3.86
N ARG A 298 -28.25 15.13 4.30
CA ARG A 298 -27.04 15.97 4.31
C ARG A 298 -25.92 15.24 3.57
N PRO A 299 -25.81 15.43 2.24
CA PRO A 299 -24.68 14.91 1.49
C PRO A 299 -23.42 15.75 1.74
N GLU A 300 -22.29 15.08 1.92
CA GLU A 300 -20.98 15.73 1.91
C GLU A 300 -20.64 16.29 0.51
N PRO A 301 -19.73 17.28 0.42
CA PRO A 301 -19.29 17.85 -0.86
C PRO A 301 -18.92 16.78 -1.89
N GLY A 302 -19.46 16.88 -3.10
CA GLY A 302 -19.23 15.92 -4.18
C GLY A 302 -19.93 14.56 -4.02
N THR A 303 -20.83 14.40 -3.04
CA THR A 303 -21.60 13.17 -2.81
C THR A 303 -23.00 13.26 -3.44
N PRO A 304 -23.35 12.38 -4.39
CA PRO A 304 -24.71 12.33 -4.93
C PRO A 304 -25.72 11.90 -3.86
N ALA A 305 -26.84 12.62 -3.77
CA ALA A 305 -27.94 12.27 -2.86
C ALA A 305 -28.88 11.18 -3.40
N ALA A 306 -28.73 10.78 -4.66
CA ALA A 306 -29.61 9.81 -5.33
C ALA A 306 -29.76 8.48 -4.55
N PRO A 307 -30.87 7.75 -4.71
CA PRO A 307 -31.06 6.44 -4.09
C PRO A 307 -29.93 5.45 -4.48
N PRO A 308 -29.72 4.38 -3.70
CA PRO A 308 -28.78 3.32 -4.07
C PRO A 308 -29.27 2.58 -5.32
N GLN A 309 -28.34 2.22 -6.22
CA GLN A 309 -28.67 1.54 -7.49
C GLN A 309 -28.96 0.04 -7.32
N GLY A 310 -28.65 -0.51 -6.16
CA GLY A 310 -28.86 -1.90 -5.79
C GLY A 310 -29.03 -2.04 -4.28
N PRO A 311 -29.25 -3.27 -3.77
CA PRO A 311 -29.38 -3.50 -2.34
C PRO A 311 -28.09 -3.11 -1.61
N PRO A 312 -28.14 -2.14 -0.68
CA PRO A 312 -26.95 -1.75 0.07
C PRO A 312 -26.59 -2.81 1.12
N GLN A 313 -25.31 -2.82 1.50
CA GLN A 313 -24.75 -3.62 2.58
C GLN A 313 -24.99 -2.95 3.93
N LEU A 314 -25.39 -3.75 4.93
CA LEU A 314 -25.48 -3.31 6.31
C LEU A 314 -24.11 -3.38 6.99
N LEU A 315 -23.60 -2.24 7.45
CA LEU A 315 -22.35 -2.16 8.22
C LEU A 315 -22.60 -2.09 9.73
N PHE A 316 -23.65 -1.37 10.12
CA PHE A 316 -23.98 -1.16 11.53
C PHE A 316 -25.47 -0.89 11.72
N ALA A 317 -26.06 -1.42 12.79
CA ALA A 317 -27.28 -0.88 13.37
C ALA A 317 -27.28 -1.09 14.88
N GLY A 318 -27.43 -0.01 15.64
CA GLY A 318 -27.39 -0.08 17.10
C GLY A 318 -27.69 1.24 17.79
N THR A 319 -27.69 1.20 19.11
CA THR A 319 -27.90 2.39 19.95
C THR A 319 -26.57 3.03 20.33
N VAL A 320 -26.38 4.30 19.99
CA VAL A 320 -25.16 5.07 20.25
C VAL A 320 -25.55 6.36 20.97
N ASP A 321 -25.08 6.54 22.21
CA ASP A 321 -25.46 7.67 23.07
C ASP A 321 -26.97 7.90 23.17
N GLY A 322 -27.74 6.81 23.22
CA GLY A 322 -29.21 6.84 23.30
C GLY A 322 -29.94 7.05 21.98
N ALA A 323 -29.23 7.29 20.87
CA ALA A 323 -29.82 7.41 19.54
C ALA A 323 -29.67 6.12 18.74
N ALA A 324 -30.72 5.71 18.03
CA ALA A 324 -30.62 4.59 17.09
C ALA A 324 -29.92 5.04 15.79
N VAL A 325 -28.85 4.36 15.42
CA VAL A 325 -28.01 4.68 14.26
C VAL A 325 -27.89 3.47 13.35
N VAL A 326 -28.04 3.68 12.04
CA VAL A 326 -27.83 2.68 10.99
C VAL A 326 -26.79 3.18 10.00
N VAL A 327 -25.84 2.33 9.62
CA VAL A 327 -24.84 2.61 8.58
C VAL A 327 -24.97 1.60 7.46
N LEU A 328 -25.19 2.09 6.25
CA LEU A 328 -25.32 1.32 5.02
C LEU A 328 -24.22 1.72 4.02
N TYR A 329 -23.86 0.78 3.13
CA TYR A 329 -22.87 0.99 2.06
C TYR A 329 -23.38 0.45 0.72
N ASP A 330 -23.36 1.25 -0.34
CA ASP A 330 -23.87 0.84 -1.67
C ASP A 330 -22.78 0.43 -2.68
N GLY A 331 -21.52 0.29 -2.22
CA GLY A 331 -20.37 0.03 -3.09
C GLY A 331 -19.56 1.27 -3.48
N GLY A 332 -20.07 2.48 -3.19
CA GLY A 332 -19.33 3.72 -3.39
C GLY A 332 -19.65 4.83 -2.39
N ARG A 333 -20.71 4.70 -1.62
CA ARG A 333 -21.18 5.70 -0.64
C ARG A 333 -21.58 5.04 0.66
N LEU A 334 -21.31 5.75 1.75
CA LEU A 334 -21.84 5.46 3.08
C LEU A 334 -23.07 6.31 3.32
N ALA A 335 -24.07 5.69 3.95
CA ALA A 335 -25.27 6.33 4.45
C ALA A 335 -25.37 6.08 5.96
N ARG A 336 -25.20 7.12 6.76
CA ARG A 336 -25.44 7.09 8.20
C ARG A 336 -26.78 7.72 8.49
N TRP A 337 -27.73 6.91 8.92
CA TRP A 337 -29.05 7.38 9.34
C TRP A 337 -29.14 7.37 10.86
N THR A 338 -29.63 8.45 11.45
CA THR A 338 -29.95 8.55 12.89
C THR A 338 -31.44 8.77 13.06
N ASP A 339 -32.08 7.99 13.93
CA ASP A 339 -33.51 8.09 14.21
C ASP A 339 -33.85 9.31 15.07
N GLY A 340 -35.11 9.73 15.03
CA GLY A 340 -35.66 10.78 15.88
C GLY A 340 -35.64 12.20 15.29
N PRO A 341 -36.10 13.21 16.07
CA PRO A 341 -36.34 14.57 15.58
C PRO A 341 -35.06 15.31 15.15
N GLY A 342 -33.98 15.18 15.93
CA GLY A 342 -32.65 15.70 15.60
C GLY A 342 -31.83 14.81 14.65
N GLY A 343 -32.43 13.69 14.22
CA GLY A 343 -31.83 12.72 13.31
C GLY A 343 -31.88 13.14 11.84
N GLY A 344 -31.45 12.25 10.97
CA GLY A 344 -31.39 12.48 9.53
C GLY A 344 -30.45 11.52 8.83
N LEU A 345 -30.32 11.70 7.52
CA LEU A 345 -29.47 10.90 6.66
C LEU A 345 -28.23 11.71 6.29
N ASP A 346 -27.06 11.26 6.72
CA ASP A 346 -25.77 11.80 6.26
C ASP A 346 -25.21 10.88 5.17
N LEU A 347 -24.75 11.45 4.06
CA LEU A 347 -24.18 10.70 2.94
C LEU A 347 -22.75 11.14 2.70
N ALA A 348 -21.84 10.17 2.57
CA ALA A 348 -20.44 10.41 2.23
C ALA A 348 -19.96 9.46 1.13
N ARG A 349 -19.08 9.95 0.27
CA ARG A 349 -18.31 9.11 -0.66
C ARG A 349 -17.35 8.19 0.11
N ALA A 350 -17.16 6.98 -0.39
CA ALA A 350 -16.30 5.95 0.22
C ALA A 350 -15.70 4.98 -0.84
N ASP A 351 -15.76 5.38 -2.11
CA ASP A 351 -15.20 4.68 -3.27
C ASP A 351 -13.67 4.69 -3.29
N ASP A 352 -13.08 3.65 -3.88
CA ASP A 352 -11.62 3.43 -3.87
C ASP A 352 -11.02 3.49 -2.46
N SER A 353 -11.79 3.07 -1.44
CA SER A 353 -11.30 2.96 -0.08
C SER A 353 -10.28 1.82 0.06
N SER A 354 -9.48 1.90 1.12
CA SER A 354 -8.34 1.03 1.38
C SER A 354 -8.32 0.60 2.84
N VAL A 355 -7.37 -0.25 3.20
CA VAL A 355 -7.14 -0.71 4.58
C VAL A 355 -7.02 0.43 5.60
N THR A 356 -6.52 1.61 5.18
CA THR A 356 -6.38 2.80 6.02
C THR A 356 -7.62 3.70 5.98
N THR A 357 -8.09 4.04 4.78
CA THR A 357 -9.23 4.98 4.59
C THR A 357 -10.59 4.38 4.94
N ALA A 358 -10.72 3.05 4.93
CA ALA A 358 -11.86 2.33 5.51
C ALA A 358 -11.57 1.87 6.95
N GLY A 359 -10.69 2.56 7.69
CA GLY A 359 -10.31 2.19 9.05
C GLY A 359 -11.34 2.56 10.13
N ALA A 360 -12.11 3.63 9.91
CA ALA A 360 -13.10 4.12 10.87
C ALA A 360 -14.25 4.89 10.18
N VAL A 361 -15.43 4.90 10.80
CA VAL A 361 -16.61 5.69 10.40
C VAL A 361 -17.22 6.35 11.63
N VAL A 362 -17.61 7.61 11.53
CA VAL A 362 -18.29 8.33 12.62
C VAL A 362 -19.73 7.83 12.74
N LEU A 363 -20.09 7.30 13.91
CA LEU A 363 -21.46 6.85 14.22
C LEU A 363 -22.30 7.96 14.82
N HIS A 364 -21.73 8.75 15.72
CA HIS A 364 -22.43 9.82 16.41
C HIS A 364 -21.46 10.92 16.81
N ARG A 365 -21.96 12.15 16.89
CA ARG A 365 -21.20 13.34 17.27
C ARG A 365 -22.01 14.13 18.29
N GLN A 366 -21.37 14.46 19.41
CA GLN A 366 -21.95 15.25 20.49
C GLN A 366 -20.93 16.30 20.94
N GLY A 367 -21.24 17.57 20.66
CA GLY A 367 -20.29 18.67 20.92
C GLY A 367 -18.99 18.49 20.13
N ALA A 368 -17.86 18.47 20.85
CA ALA A 368 -16.52 18.25 20.30
C ALA A 368 -16.05 16.79 20.42
N THR A 369 -16.98 15.85 20.65
CA THR A 369 -16.67 14.42 20.75
C THR A 369 -17.41 13.63 19.68
N ALA A 370 -16.80 12.52 19.28
CA ALA A 370 -17.37 11.58 18.33
C ALA A 370 -17.16 10.14 18.80
N ARG A 371 -18.07 9.27 18.38
CA ARG A 371 -17.93 7.82 18.48
C ARG A 371 -17.70 7.25 17.10
N TYR A 372 -16.72 6.36 17.01
CA TYR A 372 -16.33 5.74 15.76
C TYR A 372 -16.69 4.26 15.77
N LEU A 373 -17.11 3.75 14.62
CA LEU A 373 -17.07 2.33 14.31
C LEU A 373 -15.75 2.04 13.62
N LEU A 374 -14.94 1.16 14.19
CA LEU A 374 -13.66 0.75 13.62
C LEU A 374 -13.81 -0.45 12.69
N ALA A 375 -12.93 -0.55 11.71
CA ALA A 375 -12.90 -1.69 10.80
C ALA A 375 -12.63 -3.01 11.55
N PRO A 376 -13.12 -4.16 11.04
CA PRO A 376 -12.95 -5.45 11.73
C PRO A 376 -11.48 -5.91 11.81
N TRP A 377 -10.60 -5.35 10.97
CA TRP A 377 -9.16 -5.61 11.02
C TRP A 377 -8.40 -4.66 11.96
N ILE A 378 -9.05 -3.79 12.74
CA ILE A 378 -8.37 -2.89 13.68
C ILE A 378 -8.20 -3.57 15.04
N ASP A 379 -6.93 -3.72 15.44
CA ASP A 379 -6.54 -4.46 16.64
C ASP A 379 -6.15 -3.53 17.81
N ALA A 380 -5.70 -2.32 17.51
CA ALA A 380 -5.56 -1.25 18.51
C ALA A 380 -6.03 0.09 17.95
N ALA A 381 -6.58 0.90 18.86
CA ALA A 381 -7.05 2.24 18.59
C ALA A 381 -6.60 3.14 19.74
N ASP A 382 -6.00 4.25 19.38
CA ASP A 382 -5.47 5.23 20.31
C ASP A 382 -5.85 6.63 19.82
N THR A 383 -5.77 7.61 20.73
CA THR A 383 -5.87 9.03 20.41
C THR A 383 -4.54 9.70 20.66
N ARG A 384 -4.17 10.63 19.78
CA ARG A 384 -2.92 11.38 19.89
C ARG A 384 -3.17 12.84 19.58
N ARG A 385 -2.58 13.74 20.36
CA ARG A 385 -2.53 15.14 19.97
C ARG A 385 -1.42 15.38 18.97
N ILE A 386 -1.74 16.00 17.84
CA ILE A 386 -0.77 16.22 16.77
C ILE A 386 0.25 17.30 17.13
N ASP A 387 -0.12 18.25 17.99
CA ASP A 387 0.73 19.34 18.48
C ASP A 387 1.70 18.90 19.59
N GLN A 388 1.56 17.67 20.09
CA GLN A 388 2.43 17.07 21.11
C GLN A 388 3.05 15.75 20.60
N PRO A 389 3.98 15.83 19.63
CA PRO A 389 4.52 14.65 18.95
C PRO A 389 5.29 13.70 19.88
N ASP A 390 5.90 14.22 20.95
CA ASP A 390 6.68 13.45 21.93
C ASP A 390 5.82 12.79 23.01
N VAL A 391 4.53 13.16 23.12
CA VAL A 391 3.61 12.54 24.07
C VAL A 391 3.07 11.24 23.48
N PRO A 392 3.15 10.11 24.20
CA PRO A 392 2.59 8.84 23.75
C PRO A 392 1.10 8.93 23.46
N ALA A 393 0.63 8.14 22.49
CA ALA A 393 -0.79 7.99 22.21
C ALA A 393 -1.50 7.34 23.41
N ARG A 394 -2.78 7.68 23.60
CA ARG A 394 -3.62 7.18 24.68
C ARG A 394 -4.60 6.16 24.14
N ALA A 395 -4.63 4.98 24.76
CA ALA A 395 -5.57 3.92 24.40
C ALA A 395 -7.01 4.43 24.37
N LEU A 396 -7.73 4.07 23.31
CA LEU A 396 -9.14 4.35 23.13
C LEU A 396 -9.92 3.04 23.25
N ASP A 397 -10.66 2.93 24.36
CA ASP A 397 -11.49 1.75 24.62
C ASP A 397 -12.54 1.56 23.54
N ARG A 398 -12.88 0.29 23.28
CA ARG A 398 -13.90 -0.08 22.30
C ARG A 398 -14.63 -1.36 22.69
N VAL A 399 -15.91 -1.43 22.35
CA VAL A 399 -16.75 -2.61 22.50
C VAL A 399 -17.36 -2.92 21.14
N ASP A 400 -17.16 -4.14 20.64
CA ASP A 400 -17.63 -4.58 19.31
C ASP A 400 -17.27 -3.62 18.16
N GLY A 401 -16.10 -3.00 18.26
CA GLY A 401 -15.59 -2.03 17.28
C GLY A 401 -16.12 -0.60 17.44
N VAL A 402 -17.08 -0.36 18.34
CA VAL A 402 -17.55 0.99 18.68
C VAL A 402 -16.65 1.58 19.76
N THR A 403 -16.08 2.76 19.52
CA THR A 403 -15.19 3.42 20.48
C THR A 403 -15.96 4.07 21.64
N ALA A 404 -15.25 4.28 22.75
CA ALA A 404 -15.59 5.35 23.68
C ALA A 404 -15.63 6.71 22.97
N ALA A 405 -16.28 7.70 23.58
CA ALA A 405 -16.28 9.06 23.03
C ALA A 405 -14.85 9.60 23.00
N ALA A 406 -14.39 9.99 21.81
CA ALA A 406 -13.07 10.57 21.60
C ALA A 406 -13.19 12.02 21.12
N PRO A 407 -12.20 12.87 21.39
CA PRO A 407 -12.15 14.21 20.79
C PRO A 407 -12.21 14.10 19.27
N GLY A 408 -13.10 14.87 18.66
CA GLY A 408 -13.30 14.90 17.21
C GLY A 408 -13.63 16.30 16.75
N ALA A 409 -13.90 16.47 15.46
CA ALA A 409 -14.41 17.75 14.96
C ALA A 409 -15.74 18.10 15.64
N SER A 410 -15.94 19.39 15.92
CA SER A 410 -17.22 19.86 16.44
C SER A 410 -18.34 19.72 15.42
N THR A 411 -19.59 19.67 15.88
CA THR A 411 -20.78 19.66 15.02
C THR A 411 -20.78 20.83 14.02
N PRO A 412 -21.13 20.59 12.73
CA PRO A 412 -21.28 21.65 11.74
C PRO A 412 -22.17 22.79 12.25
N GLY A 413 -21.68 24.04 12.16
CA GLY A 413 -22.37 25.24 12.68
C GLY A 413 -21.85 25.78 14.01
N SER A 414 -21.00 25.03 14.73
CA SER A 414 -20.13 25.61 15.76
C SER A 414 -18.98 26.36 15.09
N ARG A 415 -18.61 27.54 15.60
CA ARG A 415 -17.50 28.36 15.06
C ARG A 415 -16.12 27.70 15.17
N SER A 416 -16.00 26.54 15.81
CA SER A 416 -14.79 25.72 15.80
C SER A 416 -14.80 24.79 14.58
N SER A 417 -13.91 25.09 13.66
CA SER A 417 -13.60 24.34 12.44
C SER A 417 -12.99 22.95 12.77
N GLY A 418 -12.97 22.01 11.82
CA GLY A 418 -12.61 20.59 12.05
C GLY A 418 -11.26 20.35 12.74
N ALA A 419 -10.92 19.10 13.12
CA ALA A 419 -9.79 18.83 14.04
C ALA A 419 -8.46 19.49 13.63
N LEU A 420 -8.16 19.66 12.35
CA LEU A 420 -6.93 20.34 11.88
C LEU A 420 -7.06 21.84 11.61
N ALA A 421 -8.26 22.40 11.70
CA ALA A 421 -8.49 23.82 11.51
C ALA A 421 -8.19 24.62 12.79
N ASP A 422 -8.43 24.03 13.97
CA ASP A 422 -7.78 24.40 15.24
C ASP A 422 -6.56 23.49 15.46
N CYS A 423 -5.57 23.61 14.57
CA CYS A 423 -4.36 22.76 14.53
C CYS A 423 -3.62 22.65 15.89
N LEU A 424 -3.79 23.63 16.78
CA LEU A 424 -3.27 23.63 18.16
C LEU A 424 -4.26 22.88 19.05
N GLY A 425 -3.87 21.69 19.54
CA GLY A 425 -4.71 20.81 20.36
C GLY A 425 -5.51 19.77 19.57
N ALA A 426 -5.39 19.78 18.24
CA ALA A 426 -5.96 18.79 17.34
C ALA A 426 -5.63 17.35 17.78
N THR A 427 -6.65 16.52 17.94
CA THR A 427 -6.50 15.09 18.26
C THR A 427 -6.83 14.26 17.03
N VAL A 428 -5.99 13.26 16.76
CA VAL A 428 -6.14 12.30 15.68
C VAL A 428 -6.29 10.89 16.24
N LEU A 429 -6.96 10.01 15.49
CA LEU A 429 -7.00 8.59 15.78
C LEU A 429 -5.70 7.96 15.27
N GLN A 430 -5.03 7.19 16.10
CA GLN A 430 -3.94 6.30 15.70
C GLN A 430 -4.47 4.88 15.72
N LEU A 431 -4.53 4.24 14.56
CA LEU A 431 -5.04 2.88 14.42
C LEU A 431 -3.90 1.94 14.07
N ARG A 432 -4.04 0.68 14.50
CA ARG A 432 -3.13 -0.41 14.14
C ARG A 432 -3.93 -1.59 13.62
N SER A 433 -3.56 -2.04 12.42
CA SER A 433 -4.18 -3.22 11.83
C SER A 433 -3.77 -4.50 12.56
N SER A 434 -4.65 -5.48 12.53
CA SER A 434 -4.42 -6.84 12.99
C SER A 434 -3.19 -7.45 12.33
N SER A 435 -2.51 -8.32 13.08
CA SER A 435 -1.37 -9.09 12.56
C SER A 435 -1.74 -10.02 11.40
N THR A 436 -3.03 -10.31 11.19
CA THR A 436 -3.53 -11.03 10.02
C THR A 436 -3.30 -10.25 8.72
N ILE A 437 -3.25 -8.92 8.79
CA ILE A 437 -2.84 -8.07 7.67
C ILE A 437 -1.31 -8.02 7.64
N ALA A 438 -0.72 -8.61 6.60
CA ALA A 438 0.74 -8.81 6.49
C ALA A 438 1.55 -7.50 6.64
N GLU A 439 1.00 -6.40 6.16
CA GLU A 439 1.64 -5.08 6.14
C GLU A 439 1.67 -4.41 7.53
N LYS A 440 0.86 -4.88 8.49
CA LYS A 440 0.81 -4.39 9.89
C LYS A 440 0.77 -2.87 10.00
N HIS A 441 -0.08 -2.24 9.20
CA HIS A 441 -0.22 -0.79 9.13
C HIS A 441 -0.48 -0.20 10.51
N SER A 442 0.29 0.83 10.86
CA SER A 442 -0.11 1.80 11.87
C SER A 442 -0.22 3.14 11.17
N PHE A 443 -1.38 3.78 11.30
CA PHE A 443 -1.75 4.94 10.51
C PHE A 443 -2.56 5.93 11.33
N LEU A 444 -2.57 7.19 10.88
CA LEU A 444 -3.29 8.27 11.54
C LEU A 444 -4.51 8.69 10.72
N LEU A 445 -5.61 8.94 11.41
CA LEU A 445 -6.84 9.50 10.84
C LEU A 445 -7.24 10.79 11.54
N ALA A 446 -7.50 11.85 10.78
CA ALA A 446 -8.02 13.12 11.28
C ALA A 446 -9.51 13.25 11.01
N ASP A 447 -10.28 13.56 12.05
CA ASP A 447 -11.71 13.87 11.91
C ASP A 447 -11.90 15.31 11.45
N LEU A 448 -12.34 15.49 10.20
CA LEU A 448 -12.57 16.79 9.58
C LEU A 448 -14.06 17.19 9.59
N GLY A 449 -14.88 16.53 10.41
CA GLY A 449 -16.31 16.82 10.57
C GLY A 449 -17.23 16.01 9.67
N GLY A 450 -16.68 15.17 8.79
CA GLY A 450 -17.43 14.24 7.94
C GLY A 450 -17.74 12.90 8.61
N LEU A 451 -18.25 11.95 7.83
CA LEU A 451 -18.48 10.56 8.21
C LEU A 451 -17.21 9.72 8.18
N VAL A 452 -16.31 9.99 7.23
CA VAL A 452 -15.06 9.24 7.06
C VAL A 452 -13.88 10.16 7.41
N PRO A 453 -13.11 9.83 8.45
CA PRO A 453 -11.88 10.56 8.78
C PRO A 453 -10.82 10.53 7.67
N ALA A 454 -10.06 11.60 7.52
CA ALA A 454 -9.00 11.73 6.52
C ALA A 454 -7.72 11.02 6.94
N HIS A 455 -7.13 10.25 6.04
CA HIS A 455 -5.84 9.57 6.26
C HIS A 455 -4.67 10.56 6.26
N LEU A 456 -3.72 10.45 7.19
CA LEU A 456 -2.53 11.30 7.25
C LEU A 456 -1.28 10.55 6.77
N SER A 457 -0.63 11.09 5.75
CA SER A 457 0.63 10.57 5.22
C SER A 457 1.77 11.59 5.25
N TYR A 458 3.00 11.10 5.22
CA TYR A 458 4.21 11.91 5.24
C TYR A 458 5.22 11.43 4.19
N THR A 459 5.77 12.36 3.43
CA THR A 459 6.91 12.12 2.55
C THR A 459 8.13 12.89 3.08
N PRO A 460 9.19 12.19 3.50
CA PRO A 460 10.40 12.81 4.03
C PRO A 460 11.13 13.65 2.96
N PRO A 461 12.05 14.53 3.39
CA PRO A 461 12.85 15.34 2.47
C PRO A 461 13.61 14.48 1.45
N PRO A 462 13.90 15.05 0.27
CA PRO A 462 14.64 14.32 -0.76
C PRO A 462 16.03 13.94 -0.24
N ASP A 463 16.40 12.69 -0.49
CA ASP A 463 17.75 12.19 -0.33
C ASP A 463 18.37 12.09 -1.73
N ARG A 464 19.45 12.84 -1.98
CA ARG A 464 20.07 12.93 -3.31
C ARG A 464 20.62 11.60 -3.80
N THR A 465 20.91 10.67 -2.88
CA THR A 465 21.44 9.35 -3.20
C THR A 465 20.34 8.33 -3.50
N GLN A 466 19.07 8.69 -3.31
CA GLN A 466 17.94 7.78 -3.41
C GLN A 466 16.86 8.25 -4.43
N PRO A 467 16.11 7.29 -5.02
CA PRO A 467 14.95 7.62 -5.82
C PRO A 467 13.87 8.34 -5.00
N ALA A 468 12.91 8.95 -5.69
CA ALA A 468 11.81 9.64 -5.04
C ALA A 468 11.05 8.67 -4.13
N ARG A 469 10.85 9.06 -2.88
CA ARG A 469 10.18 8.24 -1.88
C ARG A 469 8.67 8.38 -2.08
N GLN A 470 7.95 7.27 -1.91
CA GLN A 470 6.49 7.31 -1.82
C GLN A 470 6.06 7.85 -0.44
N PRO A 471 4.84 8.43 -0.34
CA PRO A 471 4.25 8.75 0.95
C PRO A 471 4.24 7.53 1.87
N ARG A 472 4.54 7.78 3.15
CA ARG A 472 4.56 6.77 4.21
C ARG A 472 3.54 7.15 5.27
N GLU A 473 3.26 6.21 6.15
CA GLU A 473 2.39 6.43 7.29
C GLU A 473 2.93 7.51 8.24
N ALA A 474 2.05 8.41 8.70
CA ALA A 474 2.42 9.56 9.52
C ALA A 474 2.67 9.23 11.01
N VAL A 475 3.13 8.01 11.32
CA VAL A 475 3.32 7.51 12.69
C VAL A 475 4.76 7.58 13.20
N GLY A 476 5.73 7.73 12.31
CA GLY A 476 7.15 7.87 12.67
C GLY A 476 7.45 9.23 13.31
N GLN A 477 8.49 9.30 14.14
CA GLN A 477 8.85 10.52 14.88
C GLN A 477 9.03 11.75 13.96
N ASP A 478 9.76 11.62 12.85
CA ASP A 478 9.94 12.70 11.88
C ASP A 478 8.61 13.18 11.28
N ALA A 479 7.70 12.24 10.99
CA ALA A 479 6.39 12.55 10.44
C ALA A 479 5.53 13.30 11.46
N LEU A 480 5.53 12.83 12.71
CA LEU A 480 4.80 13.46 13.81
C LEU A 480 5.30 14.88 14.07
N LEU A 481 6.62 15.09 14.11
CA LEU A 481 7.22 16.42 14.25
C LEU A 481 6.86 17.33 13.06
N ALA A 482 6.91 16.81 11.84
CA ALA A 482 6.52 17.59 10.66
C ALA A 482 5.05 18.01 10.72
N TRP A 483 4.14 17.08 11.04
CA TRP A 483 2.71 17.36 11.19
C TRP A 483 2.41 18.33 12.33
N ALA A 484 3.08 18.20 13.47
CA ALA A 484 2.96 19.12 14.60
C ALA A 484 3.27 20.57 14.20
N ARG A 485 4.30 20.76 13.37
CA ARG A 485 4.77 22.10 12.97
C ARG A 485 4.06 22.65 11.74
N ALA A 486 3.56 21.79 10.85
CA ALA A 486 2.99 22.19 9.57
C ALA A 486 1.46 22.10 9.50
N GLY A 487 0.79 21.42 10.45
CA GLY A 487 -0.64 21.10 10.37
C GLY A 487 -1.54 22.30 10.12
N CYS A 488 -1.21 23.47 10.67
CA CYS A 488 -1.96 24.72 10.44
C CYS A 488 -1.92 25.24 8.99
N ALA A 489 -0.99 24.74 8.16
CA ALA A 489 -0.89 25.07 6.75
C ALA A 489 -1.69 24.11 5.84
N VAL A 490 -2.49 23.19 6.41
CA VAL A 490 -3.38 22.33 5.62
C VAL A 490 -4.30 23.20 4.75
N PRO A 491 -4.39 22.95 3.43
CA PRO A 491 -5.17 23.81 2.52
C PRO A 491 -6.68 23.61 2.68
N ASP A 492 -7.12 22.47 3.21
CA ASP A 492 -8.53 22.10 3.33
C ASP A 492 -8.76 21.13 4.49
N GLY A 493 -9.53 21.57 5.49
CA GLY A 493 -9.87 20.81 6.70
C GLY A 493 -11.36 20.51 6.81
N THR A 494 -12.06 20.37 5.68
CA THR A 494 -13.52 20.19 5.62
C THR A 494 -13.93 18.73 5.32
N PRO A 495 -15.21 18.36 5.51
CA PRO A 495 -15.71 17.04 5.14
C PRO A 495 -15.49 16.69 3.65
N GLY A 496 -15.41 15.40 3.35
CA GLY A 496 -15.16 14.87 2.00
C GLY A 496 -13.68 14.80 1.61
N VAL A 497 -12.75 15.21 2.47
CA VAL A 497 -11.31 14.97 2.28
C VAL A 497 -10.99 13.52 2.65
N LYS A 498 -10.41 12.78 1.70
CA LYS A 498 -10.01 11.37 1.84
C LYS A 498 -8.65 11.22 2.52
N GLN A 499 -7.70 12.07 2.13
CA GLN A 499 -6.32 11.99 2.61
C GLN A 499 -5.69 13.38 2.68
N LEU A 500 -4.86 13.57 3.69
CA LEU A 500 -3.97 14.70 3.86
C LEU A 500 -2.52 14.19 3.78
N ASN A 501 -1.72 14.78 2.89
CA ASN A 501 -0.31 14.43 2.73
C ASN A 501 0.58 15.63 3.03
N LEU A 502 1.63 15.42 3.83
CA LEU A 502 2.69 16.39 4.07
C LEU A 502 3.98 15.91 3.40
N TRP A 503 4.45 16.64 2.40
CA TRP A 503 5.70 16.34 1.72
C TRP A 503 6.75 17.43 2.00
N ALA A 504 7.87 17.07 2.63
CA ALA A 504 9.04 17.94 2.69
C ALA A 504 9.76 17.89 1.34
N PHE A 505 9.69 18.96 0.55
CA PHE A 505 10.27 18.97 -0.80
C PHE A 505 11.70 19.52 -0.85
N ALA A 506 12.11 20.31 0.15
CA ALA A 506 13.48 20.80 0.28
C ALA A 506 13.84 21.14 1.74
N VAL A 507 15.14 21.13 2.05
CA VAL A 507 15.71 21.62 3.32
C VAL A 507 16.75 22.68 2.96
N GLN A 508 16.64 23.86 3.57
CA GLN A 508 17.50 24.99 3.30
C GLN A 508 18.31 25.36 4.53
N GLN A 509 19.65 25.36 4.42
CA GLN A 509 20.49 25.96 5.44
C GLN A 509 20.31 27.47 5.43
N LEU A 510 20.02 28.04 6.59
CA LEU A 510 19.80 29.47 6.73
C LEU A 510 21.15 30.20 6.78
N PRO A 511 21.26 31.38 6.14
CA PRO A 511 22.43 32.24 6.27
C PRO A 511 22.82 32.48 7.73
N GLN A 512 24.09 32.83 7.94
CA GLN A 512 24.62 33.21 9.25
C GLN A 512 24.47 32.09 10.30
N ASN A 513 24.53 30.83 9.85
CA ASN A 513 24.42 29.61 10.68
C ASN A 513 23.16 29.58 11.57
N ALA A 514 22.05 30.17 11.09
CA ALA A 514 20.81 30.29 11.86
C ALA A 514 19.95 29.00 11.88
N GLY A 515 20.56 27.84 11.61
CA GLY A 515 19.89 26.54 11.52
C GLY A 515 19.33 26.22 10.13
N ALA A 516 18.39 25.29 10.05
CA ALA A 516 17.82 24.80 8.80
C ALA A 516 16.30 25.00 8.73
N ALA A 517 15.81 25.51 7.60
CA ALA A 517 14.40 25.61 7.30
C ALA A 517 13.93 24.40 6.47
N SER A 518 12.76 23.86 6.79
CA SER A 518 12.12 22.80 5.99
C SER A 518 11.03 23.40 5.11
N TRP A 519 11.11 23.14 3.82
CA TRP A 519 10.10 23.53 2.85
C TRP A 519 9.16 22.36 2.60
N VAL A 520 7.87 22.60 2.81
CA VAL A 520 6.84 21.56 2.78
C VAL A 520 5.72 21.93 1.82
N CYS A 521 5.11 20.91 1.23
CA CYS A 521 3.85 21.02 0.54
C CYS A 521 2.82 20.10 1.20
N LEU A 522 1.73 20.70 1.67
CA LEU A 522 0.58 20.01 2.22
C LEU A 522 -0.47 19.88 1.14
N ARG A 523 -1.03 18.68 1.01
CA ARG A 523 -2.06 18.37 0.02
C ARG A 523 -3.28 17.76 0.70
N ALA A 524 -4.46 18.16 0.27
CA ALA A 524 -5.73 17.53 0.59
C ALA A 524 -6.32 16.89 -0.68
N ASP A 525 -6.51 15.58 -0.65
CA ASP A 525 -7.16 14.82 -1.70
C ASP A 525 -8.59 14.50 -1.29
N ARG A 526 -9.58 14.88 -2.11
CA ARG A 526 -10.99 14.63 -1.86
C ARG A 526 -11.45 13.32 -2.51
N TRP A 527 -12.51 12.72 -1.98
CA TRP A 527 -13.09 11.51 -2.56
C TRP A 527 -13.52 11.69 -4.01
N ASN A 528 -14.04 12.87 -4.37
CA ASN A 528 -14.48 13.18 -5.73
C ASN A 528 -13.35 13.35 -6.76
N GLY A 529 -12.08 13.22 -6.35
CA GLY A 529 -10.91 13.38 -7.21
C GLY A 529 -10.41 14.82 -7.33
N GLU A 530 -11.12 15.79 -6.76
CA GLU A 530 -10.59 17.14 -6.57
C GLU A 530 -9.50 17.13 -5.48
N GLY A 531 -8.74 18.22 -5.40
CA GLY A 531 -7.77 18.40 -4.35
C GLY A 531 -7.31 19.84 -4.24
N SER A 532 -6.54 20.10 -3.20
CA SER A 532 -5.89 21.39 -2.97
C SER A 532 -4.51 21.18 -2.39
N ALA A 533 -3.62 22.15 -2.61
CA ALA A 533 -2.26 22.12 -2.11
C ALA A 533 -1.88 23.48 -1.52
N ALA A 534 -0.93 23.46 -0.59
CA ALA A 534 -0.30 24.64 -0.03
C ALA A 534 1.17 24.40 0.23
N THR A 535 2.02 25.32 -0.22
CA THR A 535 3.44 25.34 0.15
C THR A 535 3.63 26.20 1.39
N ALA A 536 4.55 25.76 2.25
CA ALA A 536 4.95 26.51 3.43
C ALA A 536 6.42 26.26 3.77
N VAL A 537 6.99 27.16 4.56
CA VAL A 537 8.31 27.00 5.17
C VAL A 537 8.19 26.90 6.69
N LEU A 538 8.95 25.96 7.26
CA LEU A 538 9.10 25.74 8.69
C LEU A 538 10.48 26.27 9.12
N LEU A 539 10.52 27.47 9.68
CA LEU A 539 11.75 28.09 10.20
C LEU A 539 12.08 27.54 11.60
N PRO A 540 13.35 27.30 11.98
CA PRO A 540 13.75 26.68 13.25
C PRO A 540 13.01 27.18 14.50
N ASN A 541 12.90 28.50 14.66
CA ASN A 541 12.35 29.15 15.86
C ASN A 541 10.94 29.73 15.65
N ALA A 542 10.28 29.43 14.52
CA ALA A 542 8.93 29.90 14.28
C ALA A 542 7.90 29.01 15.00
N ARG A 543 6.89 29.65 15.59
CA ARG A 543 5.77 28.98 16.29
C ARG A 543 4.84 28.21 15.34
N GLY A 544 4.94 28.41 14.03
CA GLY A 544 4.09 27.77 13.04
C GLY A 544 4.62 27.93 11.62
N PRO A 545 3.91 27.34 10.64
CA PRO A 545 4.32 27.38 9.24
C PRO A 545 4.07 28.76 8.63
N GLN A 546 4.96 29.21 7.75
CA GLN A 546 4.71 30.38 6.91
C GLN A 546 4.28 29.92 5.52
N ARG A 547 3.04 30.20 5.12
CA ARG A 547 2.56 29.86 3.77
C ARG A 547 3.29 30.66 2.70
N THR A 548 3.63 29.98 1.61
CA THR A 548 4.38 30.55 0.48
C THR A 548 3.63 30.41 -0.85
N GLY A 549 2.49 29.73 -0.84
CA GLY A 549 1.62 29.55 -2.00
C GLY A 549 0.50 28.56 -1.68
N GLY A 550 -0.51 28.51 -2.54
CA GLY A 550 -1.60 27.54 -2.46
C GLY A 550 -2.31 27.41 -3.79
N GLY A 551 -3.26 26.48 -3.90
CA GLY A 551 -4.08 26.38 -5.09
C GLY A 551 -4.83 25.06 -5.19
N PRO A 552 -5.90 25.01 -6.01
CA PRO A 552 -6.63 23.76 -6.27
C PRO A 552 -5.85 22.84 -7.23
N GLY A 553 -6.30 21.59 -7.31
CA GLY A 553 -5.91 20.65 -8.36
C GLY A 553 -4.82 19.66 -7.97
N ARG A 554 -3.86 19.46 -8.88
CA ARG A 554 -2.92 18.32 -8.86
C ARG A 554 -1.55 18.66 -8.28
N ALA A 555 -1.31 19.92 -7.89
CA ALA A 555 -0.05 20.36 -7.30
C ALA A 555 0.40 19.48 -6.12
N CYS A 556 1.69 19.16 -6.08
CA CYS A 556 2.30 18.29 -5.06
C CYS A 556 1.73 16.86 -5.02
N SER A 557 1.12 16.40 -6.12
CA SER A 557 0.75 14.99 -6.32
C SER A 557 1.78 14.27 -7.18
N ARG A 558 1.60 12.95 -7.33
CA ARG A 558 2.36 12.17 -8.31
C ARG A 558 2.20 12.64 -9.76
N PHE A 559 1.18 13.44 -10.08
CA PHE A 559 0.92 13.96 -11.43
C PHE A 559 1.50 15.36 -11.66
N GLU A 560 1.84 16.07 -10.59
CA GLU A 560 2.45 17.41 -10.63
C GLU A 560 3.40 17.52 -9.43
N GLN A 561 4.59 16.97 -9.61
CA GLN A 561 5.55 16.71 -8.54
C GLN A 561 6.53 17.87 -8.32
N ASP A 562 6.43 18.94 -9.12
CA ASP A 562 7.37 20.06 -9.05
C ASP A 562 6.72 21.28 -8.44
N THR A 563 7.42 21.88 -7.50
CA THR A 563 6.95 23.08 -6.81
C THR A 563 8.13 23.95 -6.42
N VAL A 564 7.85 25.24 -6.24
CA VAL A 564 8.80 26.22 -5.76
C VAL A 564 8.08 27.17 -4.82
N GLY A 565 8.74 27.61 -3.77
CA GLY A 565 8.23 28.58 -2.81
C GLY A 565 9.28 29.63 -2.48
N TRP A 566 8.83 30.77 -1.97
CA TRP A 566 9.70 31.81 -1.43
C TRP A 566 9.08 32.49 -0.21
N THR A 567 9.92 33.08 0.63
CA THR A 567 9.51 33.91 1.76
C THR A 567 10.56 34.98 2.08
N TRP A 568 10.15 36.03 2.78
CA TRP A 568 11.07 36.95 3.43
C TRP A 568 11.41 36.43 4.83
N TRP A 569 12.70 36.44 5.17
CA TRP A 569 13.21 36.01 6.47
C TRP A 569 14.23 37.02 6.99
N ARG A 570 14.11 37.37 8.28
CA ARG A 570 15.09 38.21 8.97
C ARG A 570 16.00 37.32 9.81
N SER A 571 17.30 37.47 9.65
CA SER A 571 18.29 36.75 10.45
C SER A 571 18.31 37.24 11.91
N PRO A 572 18.87 36.45 12.85
CA PRO A 572 19.06 36.89 14.22
C PRO A 572 19.87 38.20 14.36
N GLN A 573 20.75 38.48 13.40
CA GLN A 573 21.57 39.69 13.32
C GLN A 573 20.83 40.89 12.70
N GLY A 574 19.57 40.72 12.27
CA GLY A 574 18.74 41.79 11.73
C GLY A 574 18.79 41.96 10.21
N THR A 575 19.60 41.18 9.51
CA THR A 575 19.70 41.21 8.04
C THR A 575 18.46 40.58 7.39
N GLU A 576 17.89 41.22 6.37
CA GLU A 576 16.77 40.67 5.60
C GLU A 576 17.27 39.82 4.43
N PHE A 577 16.69 38.64 4.28
CA PHE A 577 16.96 37.71 3.19
C PHE A 577 15.65 37.32 2.49
N LEU A 578 15.69 37.28 1.17
CA LEU A 578 14.75 36.49 0.40
C LEU A 578 15.23 35.03 0.40
N LEU A 579 14.41 34.12 0.91
CA LEU A 579 14.64 32.69 0.82
C LEU A 579 13.73 32.11 -0.26
N ALA A 580 14.26 31.19 -1.06
CA ALA A 580 13.47 30.40 -1.99
C ALA A 580 13.99 28.96 -2.04
N ALA A 581 13.09 28.02 -2.30
CA ALA A 581 13.44 26.63 -2.51
C ALA A 581 12.51 25.97 -3.52
N GLY A 582 13.08 25.04 -4.29
CA GLY A 582 12.41 24.22 -5.27
C GLY A 582 12.46 22.73 -4.93
N SER A 583 11.57 21.94 -5.54
CA SER A 583 11.63 20.49 -5.48
C SER A 583 12.90 19.93 -6.15
N ARG A 584 13.14 18.62 -5.97
CA ARG A 584 14.37 17.91 -6.41
C ARG A 584 14.81 18.09 -7.86
N ARG A 585 13.93 18.55 -8.77
CA ARG A 585 14.24 18.75 -10.19
C ARG A 585 14.54 20.20 -10.53
N VAL A 586 14.45 21.12 -9.56
CA VAL A 586 14.71 22.54 -9.77
C VAL A 586 16.22 22.78 -9.78
N GLY A 587 16.76 23.09 -10.96
CA GLY A 587 18.19 23.33 -11.15
C GLY A 587 18.58 24.81 -11.14
N ARG A 588 17.62 25.72 -11.31
CA ARG A 588 17.85 27.18 -11.33
C ARG A 588 16.64 27.93 -10.79
N ILE A 589 16.91 28.98 -10.02
CA ILE A 589 15.89 29.86 -9.46
C ILE A 589 16.22 31.30 -9.83
N THR A 590 15.21 32.01 -10.32
CA THR A 590 15.26 33.42 -10.67
C THR A 590 14.27 34.20 -9.81
N ALA A 591 14.80 35.12 -9.00
CA ALA A 591 14.02 36.05 -8.20
C ALA A 591 14.18 37.47 -8.75
N LYS A 592 13.07 38.14 -9.01
CA LYS A 592 13.04 39.53 -9.51
C LYS A 592 12.26 40.41 -8.55
N GLY A 593 12.88 41.49 -8.09
CA GLY A 593 12.23 42.61 -7.42
C GLY A 593 12.11 43.82 -8.36
N PRO A 594 11.67 44.99 -7.85
CA PRO A 594 11.51 46.20 -8.66
C PRO A 594 12.80 46.65 -9.36
N ASP A 595 13.90 46.74 -8.61
CA ASP A 595 15.18 47.29 -9.09
C ASP A 595 16.34 46.27 -9.03
N TRP A 596 16.02 44.97 -8.91
CA TRP A 596 17.02 43.92 -8.78
C TRP A 596 16.55 42.59 -9.35
N SER A 597 17.52 41.78 -9.80
CA SER A 597 17.30 40.40 -10.24
C SER A 597 18.41 39.51 -9.68
N ALA A 598 18.06 38.30 -9.27
CA ALA A 598 19.01 37.25 -8.91
C ALA A 598 18.63 35.99 -9.69
N ASP A 599 19.46 35.62 -10.67
CA ASP A 599 19.37 34.37 -11.42
C ASP A 599 20.55 33.49 -11.01
N ARG A 600 20.27 32.36 -10.38
CA ARG A 600 21.30 31.46 -9.85
C ARG A 600 20.97 30.01 -10.18
N ALA A 601 21.98 29.27 -10.64
CA ALA A 601 21.94 27.82 -10.57
C ALA A 601 21.89 27.38 -9.10
N THR A 602 21.03 26.43 -8.79
CA THR A 602 20.76 25.99 -7.42
C THR A 602 20.97 24.47 -7.35
N PRO A 603 22.23 23.99 -7.26
CA PRO A 603 22.50 22.55 -7.11
C PRO A 603 21.90 22.00 -5.81
N ASP A 604 21.67 22.87 -4.82
CA ASP A 604 20.98 22.54 -3.58
C ASP A 604 19.47 22.78 -3.60
N HIS A 605 18.92 23.18 -4.76
CA HIS A 605 17.52 23.56 -4.96
C HIS A 605 17.06 24.74 -4.09
N THR A 606 17.98 25.48 -3.47
CA THR A 606 17.68 26.59 -2.58
C THR A 606 18.43 27.86 -2.99
N LEU A 607 17.83 29.01 -2.73
CA LEU A 607 18.38 30.34 -2.97
C LEU A 607 18.18 31.20 -1.72
N ALA A 608 19.22 31.93 -1.32
CA ALA A 608 19.14 32.98 -0.31
C ALA A 608 19.76 34.26 -0.87
N VAL A 609 19.05 35.37 -0.79
CA VAL A 609 19.49 36.66 -1.34
C VAL A 609 19.35 37.73 -0.28
N GLU A 610 20.47 38.32 0.14
CA GLU A 610 20.47 39.45 1.06
C GLU A 610 19.89 40.70 0.38
N ARG A 611 18.99 41.39 1.07
CA ARG A 611 18.38 42.63 0.59
C ARG A 611 18.24 43.64 1.71
N PRO A 612 18.38 44.95 1.41
CA PRO A 612 18.25 46.01 2.40
C PRO A 612 16.81 46.16 2.93
N GLY A 613 15.80 45.64 2.21
CA GLY A 613 14.41 45.69 2.62
C GLY A 613 13.53 44.74 1.81
N ARG A 614 12.32 44.49 2.34
CA ARG A 614 11.31 43.66 1.69
C ARG A 614 10.65 44.42 0.54
N ALA A 615 10.38 43.71 -0.54
CA ALA A 615 9.71 44.24 -1.72
C ALA A 615 8.80 43.17 -2.34
N ALA A 616 7.98 43.58 -3.32
CA ALA A 616 7.28 42.63 -4.19
C ALA A 616 8.30 41.77 -4.94
N VAL A 617 8.05 40.47 -5.02
CA VAL A 617 8.95 39.51 -5.67
C VAL A 617 8.17 38.67 -6.66
N THR A 618 8.71 38.56 -7.87
CA THR A 618 8.33 37.54 -8.85
C THR A 618 9.39 36.46 -8.83
N LEU A 619 8.97 35.22 -8.57
CA LEU A 619 9.84 34.04 -8.58
C LEU A 619 9.51 33.15 -9.78
N GLU A 620 10.54 32.69 -10.47
CA GLU A 620 10.49 31.67 -11.51
C GLU A 620 11.57 30.62 -11.22
N ALA A 621 11.30 29.36 -11.53
CA ALA A 621 12.28 28.29 -11.43
C ALA A 621 12.31 27.47 -12.71
N VAL A 622 13.47 26.91 -13.03
CA VAL A 622 13.70 26.07 -14.21
C VAL A 622 14.10 24.68 -13.74
N LEU A 623 13.39 23.67 -14.27
CA LEU A 623 13.67 22.27 -14.00
C LEU A 623 14.87 21.78 -14.81
N ASP A 624 15.45 20.63 -14.43
CA ASP A 624 16.58 20.00 -15.14
C ASP A 624 16.26 19.74 -16.63
N GLY A 625 14.98 19.56 -16.98
CA GLY A 625 14.50 19.41 -18.36
C GLY A 625 14.17 20.73 -19.08
N GLY A 626 14.48 21.89 -18.49
CA GLY A 626 14.22 23.22 -19.08
C GLY A 626 12.81 23.78 -18.88
N THR A 627 11.88 22.99 -18.33
CA THR A 627 10.51 23.45 -18.01
C THR A 627 10.54 24.57 -16.96
N ARG A 628 9.78 25.63 -17.19
CA ARG A 628 9.62 26.74 -16.24
C ARG A 628 8.41 26.52 -15.34
N ILE A 629 8.57 26.81 -14.06
CA ILE A 629 7.51 26.77 -13.05
C ILE A 629 7.52 28.05 -12.21
N ALA A 630 6.37 28.36 -11.61
CA ALA A 630 6.21 29.47 -10.69
C ALA A 630 5.61 28.95 -9.37
N PRO A 631 5.68 29.73 -8.27
CA PRO A 631 5.00 29.38 -7.03
C PRO A 631 3.50 29.17 -7.23
N LEU A 632 2.92 28.29 -6.42
CA LEU A 632 1.46 28.08 -6.37
C LEU A 632 0.75 29.38 -5.98
N ARG A 633 -0.40 29.67 -6.60
CA ARG A 633 -1.17 30.91 -6.42
C ARG A 633 -2.53 30.68 -5.80
#